data_AF-A0AAF0ZI03-F1
#
_entry.id   AF-A0AAF0ZI03-F1
#
_cell.length_a   1.000
_cell.length_b   1.000
_cell.length_c   1.000
_cell.angle_alpha   90.00
_cell.angle_beta   90.00
_cell.angle_gamma   90.00
#
_symmetry.space_group_name_H-M   'P 1'
#
loop_
_entity.id
_entity.type
_entity.pdbx_description
1 polymer ?
#
loop_
_entity_poly.entity_id
_entity_poly.type
_entity_poly.pdbx_seq_one_letter_code
_entity_poly.pdbx_strand_id
1 'polypeptide(L)'
;MNLIVSGDYPPGATTQQKKKLNHDAKFYILDEPFLFKQGVDRAVRRCIPEYEVQKVLESCHASPYGGHHVGERIVHKVLQSSFFWPSLFKDSIAFVKGCDKCQRLGTISKRHKMSLSNILEVEIFYVWGIDLMVPFPPSNGNQ
;
A
#
# COMPACT_ATOMS: atom_id res chain seq x y z
N MET A 1 26.59 -14.62 2.51
CA MET A 1 26.74 -15.65 1.45
C MET A 1 25.36 -16.24 1.19
N ASN A 2 24.87 -16.14 -0.05
CA ASN A 2 23.52 -16.55 -0.43
C ASN A 2 23.56 -17.95 -1.06
N LEU A 3 22.69 -18.86 -0.63
CA LEU A 3 22.58 -20.22 -1.18
C LEU A 3 22.52 -20.24 -2.73
N ILE A 4 21.88 -19.24 -3.32
CA ILE A 4 21.67 -19.13 -4.78
C ILE A 4 22.96 -18.71 -5.52
N VAL A 5 23.84 -17.95 -4.86
CA VAL A 5 25.09 -17.44 -5.46
C VAL A 5 26.27 -18.37 -5.19
N SER A 6 26.35 -18.90 -3.97
CA SER A 6 27.53 -19.63 -3.49
C SER A 6 27.29 -21.14 -3.29
N GLY A 7 26.03 -21.60 -3.31
CA GLY A 7 25.68 -22.98 -2.94
C GLY A 7 25.79 -23.29 -1.43
N ASP A 8 26.27 -22.32 -0.64
CA ASP A 8 26.53 -22.49 0.78
C ASP A 8 25.34 -22.11 1.68
N TYR A 9 25.21 -22.82 2.78
CA TYR A 9 24.24 -22.50 3.83
C TYR A 9 24.86 -21.58 4.88
N PRO A 10 24.05 -20.74 5.55
CA PRO A 10 24.54 -19.95 6.67
C PRO A 10 25.12 -20.86 7.77
N PRO A 11 26.21 -20.45 8.43
CA PRO A 11 26.84 -21.24 9.47
C PRO A 11 25.85 -21.49 10.61
N GLY A 12 25.78 -22.75 11.08
CA GLY A 12 24.83 -23.17 12.10
C GLY A 12 23.40 -23.48 11.60
N ALA A 13 23.16 -23.47 10.28
CA ALA A 13 21.84 -23.81 9.74
C ALA A 13 21.43 -25.24 10.09
N THR A 14 20.25 -25.39 10.70
CA THR A 14 19.67 -26.70 11.03
C THR A 14 19.25 -27.44 9.76
N THR A 15 19.12 -28.77 9.83
CA THR A 15 18.65 -29.59 8.70
C THR A 15 17.30 -29.11 8.16
N GLN A 16 16.41 -28.64 9.04
CA GLN A 16 15.11 -28.09 8.65
C GLN A 16 15.25 -26.77 7.87
N GLN A 17 16.13 -25.87 8.32
CA GLN A 17 16.39 -24.61 7.62
C GLN A 17 17.01 -24.85 6.25
N LYS A 18 17.96 -25.80 6.13
CA LYS A 18 18.57 -26.18 4.84
C LYS A 18 17.52 -26.71 3.87
N LYS A 19 16.64 -27.62 4.32
CA LYS A 19 15.52 -28.13 3.51
C LYS A 19 14.59 -27.02 3.03
N LYS A 20 14.23 -26.09 3.91
CA LYS A 20 13.40 -24.93 3.57
C LYS A 20 14.08 -24.03 2.53
N LEU A 21 15.34 -23.69 2.75
CA LEU A 21 16.10 -22.85 1.81
C LEU A 21 16.20 -23.48 0.42
N ASN A 22 16.45 -24.80 0.33
CA ASN A 22 16.45 -25.52 -0.95
C ASN A 22 15.10 -25.50 -1.65
N HIS A 23 14.01 -25.61 -0.89
CA HIS A 23 12.67 -25.50 -1.45
C HIS A 23 12.43 -24.09 -1.99
N ASP A 24 12.76 -23.07 -1.19
CA ASP A 24 12.52 -21.66 -1.53
C ASP A 24 13.39 -21.21 -2.72
N ALA A 25 14.64 -21.66 -2.79
CA ALA A 25 15.59 -21.34 -3.86
C ALA A 25 15.07 -21.66 -5.26
N LYS A 26 14.19 -22.68 -5.42
CA LYS A 26 13.57 -23.05 -6.69
C LYS A 26 12.74 -21.93 -7.32
N PHE A 27 12.28 -20.99 -6.51
CA PHE A 27 11.46 -19.86 -6.96
C PHE A 27 12.30 -18.61 -7.25
N TYR A 28 13.63 -18.70 -7.15
CA TYR A 28 14.51 -17.59 -7.43
C TYR A 28 15.38 -17.86 -8.64
N ILE A 29 15.62 -16.81 -9.41
CA ILE A 29 16.46 -16.82 -10.61
C ILE A 29 17.50 -15.73 -10.41
N LEU A 30 18.78 -16.09 -10.52
CA LEU A 30 19.87 -15.13 -10.53
C LEU A 30 20.21 -14.82 -11.98
N ASP A 31 20.05 -13.56 -12.37
CA ASP A 31 20.46 -13.01 -13.65
C ASP A 31 21.28 -11.76 -13.36
N GLU A 32 22.60 -11.94 -13.29
CA GLU A 32 23.50 -10.97 -12.68
C GLU A 32 23.38 -9.57 -13.32
N PRO A 33 23.32 -8.49 -12.50
CA PRO A 33 23.53 -8.44 -11.05
C PRO A 33 22.25 -8.63 -10.21
N PHE A 34 21.14 -9.04 -10.82
CA PHE A 34 19.83 -9.01 -10.20
C PHE A 34 19.34 -10.39 -9.77
N LEU A 35 18.71 -10.42 -8.61
CA LEU A 35 17.96 -11.58 -8.16
C LEU A 35 16.49 -11.37 -8.50
N PHE A 36 15.83 -12.38 -9.05
CA PHE A 36 14.42 -12.38 -9.35
C PHE A 36 13.71 -13.47 -8.57
N LYS A 37 12.44 -13.24 -8.25
CA LYS A 37 11.53 -14.22 -7.66
C LYS A 37 10.35 -14.48 -8.58
N GLN A 38 10.06 -15.75 -8.84
CA GLN A 38 8.81 -16.17 -9.45
C GLN A 38 7.69 -16.21 -8.39
N GLY A 39 6.62 -15.47 -8.67
CA GLY A 39 5.39 -15.48 -7.88
C GLY A 39 4.53 -16.71 -8.17
N VAL A 40 3.51 -16.93 -7.33
CA VAL A 40 2.51 -17.99 -7.54
C VAL A 40 1.69 -17.72 -8.82
N ASP A 41 1.55 -16.46 -9.18
CA ASP A 41 0.97 -15.97 -10.43
C ASP A 41 1.88 -16.15 -11.65
N ARG A 42 3.00 -16.86 -11.50
CA ARG A 42 4.07 -17.05 -12.50
C ARG A 42 4.78 -15.77 -12.95
N ALA A 43 4.40 -14.60 -12.43
CA ALA A 43 5.07 -13.36 -12.74
C ALA A 43 6.43 -13.29 -12.04
N VAL A 44 7.44 -12.86 -12.79
CA VAL A 44 8.82 -12.73 -12.33
C VAL A 44 9.03 -11.29 -11.84
N ARG A 45 9.55 -11.15 -10.62
CA ARG A 45 9.74 -9.85 -9.96
C ARG A 45 11.16 -9.71 -9.48
N ARG A 46 11.79 -8.57 -9.75
CA ARG A 46 13.13 -8.25 -9.24
C ARG A 46 13.07 -8.11 -7.73
N CYS A 47 13.97 -8.81 -7.05
CA CYS A 47 14.21 -8.68 -5.63
C CYS A 47 14.92 -7.35 -5.36
N ILE A 48 14.29 -6.51 -4.55
CA ILE A 48 14.84 -5.22 -4.15
C ILE A 48 15.76 -5.44 -2.95
N PRO A 49 17.02 -4.98 -3.01
CA PRO A 49 17.92 -5.04 -1.87
C PRO A 49 17.50 -4.05 -0.79
N GLU A 50 17.82 -4.34 0.47
CA GLU A 50 17.37 -3.57 1.64
C GLU A 50 17.66 -2.07 1.54
N TYR A 51 18.82 -1.69 0.99
CA TYR A 51 19.20 -0.28 0.82
C TYR A 51 18.32 0.49 -0.20
N GLU A 52 17.63 -0.19 -1.11
CA GLU A 52 16.68 0.43 -2.07
C GLU A 52 15.24 0.45 -1.56
N VAL A 53 14.89 -0.39 -0.56
CA VAL A 53 13.50 -0.57 -0.07
C VAL A 53 12.87 0.77 0.33
N GLN A 54 13.60 1.57 1.09
CA GLN A 54 13.12 2.88 1.57
C GLN A 54 12.73 3.79 0.39
N LYS A 55 13.59 3.87 -0.63
CA LYS A 55 13.38 4.70 -1.82
C LYS A 55 12.15 4.23 -2.62
N VAL A 56 11.95 2.92 -2.73
CA VAL A 56 10.76 2.35 -3.39
C VAL A 56 9.49 2.71 -2.62
N LEU A 57 9.50 2.56 -1.29
CA LEU A 57 8.35 2.91 -0.45
C LEU A 57 8.00 4.40 -0.52
N GLU A 58 9.00 5.27 -0.42
CA GLU A 58 8.85 6.72 -0.61
C GLU A 58 8.25 7.05 -1.99
N SER A 59 8.74 6.41 -3.05
CA SER A 59 8.24 6.60 -4.41
C SER A 59 6.77 6.17 -4.55
N CYS A 60 6.38 5.06 -3.93
CA CYS A 60 5.01 4.56 -4.01
C CYS A 60 4.01 5.34 -3.15
N HIS A 61 4.46 6.00 -2.08
CA HIS A 61 3.61 6.65 -1.08
C HIS A 61 3.69 8.18 -1.09
N ALA A 62 4.89 8.74 -0.96
CA ALA A 62 5.14 10.15 -0.69
C ALA A 62 5.54 10.96 -1.92
N SER A 63 5.80 10.31 -3.07
CA SER A 63 6.02 11.03 -4.32
C SER A 63 4.77 11.82 -4.75
N PRO A 64 4.90 12.81 -5.65
CA PRO A 64 3.73 13.52 -6.20
C PRO A 64 2.67 12.60 -6.81
N TYR A 65 3.08 11.43 -7.32
CA TYR A 65 2.20 10.40 -7.87
C TYR A 65 1.87 9.28 -6.86
N GLY A 66 2.46 9.33 -5.67
CA GLY A 66 2.37 8.33 -4.62
C GLY A 66 1.02 8.34 -3.92
N GLY A 67 0.39 9.51 -3.80
CA GLY A 67 -1.00 9.68 -3.35
C GLY A 67 -1.29 9.26 -1.91
N HIS A 68 -0.25 9.08 -1.06
CA HIS A 68 -0.39 8.77 0.36
C HIS A 68 -1.30 7.56 0.67
N HIS A 69 -1.29 6.55 -0.21
CA HIS A 69 -2.16 5.38 -0.07
C HIS A 69 -1.79 4.49 1.12
N VAL A 70 -2.75 3.67 1.56
CA VAL A 70 -2.58 2.64 2.59
C VAL A 70 -1.57 1.57 2.18
N GLY A 71 -0.98 0.89 3.17
CA GLY A 71 0.08 -0.10 2.97
C GLY A 71 -0.25 -1.20 1.95
N GLU A 72 -1.47 -1.75 1.97
CA GLU A 72 -1.91 -2.77 1.01
C GLU A 72 -1.84 -2.29 -0.45
N ARG A 73 -2.15 -1.01 -0.70
CA ARG A 73 -2.10 -0.43 -2.04
C ARG A 73 -0.66 -0.18 -2.49
N ILE A 74 0.25 0.12 -1.57
CA ILE A 74 1.68 0.18 -1.86
C ILE A 74 2.19 -1.20 -2.26
N VAL A 75 1.84 -2.25 -1.51
CA VAL A 75 2.21 -3.64 -1.84
C VAL A 75 1.76 -3.99 -3.26
N HIS A 76 0.51 -3.67 -3.60
CA HIS A 76 0.00 -3.88 -4.96
C HIS A 76 0.82 -3.12 -6.02
N LYS A 77 1.12 -1.83 -5.81
CA LYS A 77 1.94 -1.04 -6.74
C LYS A 77 3.31 -1.68 -6.94
N VAL A 78 4.00 -2.04 -5.87
CA VAL A 78 5.33 -2.68 -5.92
C VAL A 78 5.29 -3.98 -6.72
N LEU A 79 4.30 -4.85 -6.44
CA LEU A 79 4.15 -6.11 -7.15
C LEU A 79 3.77 -5.93 -8.63
N GLN A 80 2.99 -4.90 -8.96
CA GLN A 80 2.64 -4.55 -10.34
C GLN A 80 3.82 -3.93 -11.10
N SER A 81 4.73 -3.25 -10.40
CA SER A 81 5.98 -2.73 -10.95
C SER A 81 7.09 -3.78 -11.02
N SER A 82 6.74 -5.06 -10.95
CA SER A 82 7.69 -6.18 -11.02
C SER A 82 8.79 -6.15 -9.96
N PHE A 83 8.47 -5.66 -8.76
CA PHE A 83 9.39 -5.63 -7.62
C PHE A 83 8.90 -6.52 -6.46
N PHE A 84 9.84 -7.01 -5.65
CA PHE A 84 9.54 -7.88 -4.51
C PHE A 84 10.64 -7.80 -3.44
N TRP A 85 10.28 -7.99 -2.18
CA TRP A 85 11.20 -8.42 -1.11
C TRP A 85 10.41 -9.18 -0.03
N PRO A 86 11.05 -10.04 0.79
CA PRO A 86 10.33 -10.93 1.71
C PRO A 86 9.44 -10.22 2.73
N SER A 87 9.86 -9.06 3.23
CA SER A 87 9.14 -8.27 4.23
C SER A 87 8.21 -7.20 3.65
N LEU A 88 7.98 -7.18 2.33
CA LEU A 88 7.21 -6.16 1.60
C LEU A 88 5.92 -5.71 2.30
N PHE A 89 5.10 -6.66 2.73
CA PHE A 89 3.83 -6.35 3.39
C PHE A 89 4.02 -5.65 4.74
N LYS A 90 4.93 -6.18 5.58
CA LYS A 90 5.24 -5.63 6.89
C LYS A 90 5.83 -4.22 6.77
N ASP A 91 6.79 -4.05 5.87
CA ASP A 91 7.51 -2.80 5.69
C ASP A 91 6.60 -1.71 5.11
N SER A 92 5.74 -2.05 4.14
CA SER A 92 4.76 -1.11 3.57
C SER A 92 3.78 -0.60 4.63
N ILE A 93 3.29 -1.48 5.51
CA ILE A 93 2.39 -1.09 6.60
C ILE A 93 3.13 -0.24 7.63
N ALA A 94 4.33 -0.64 8.03
CA ALA A 94 5.13 0.12 8.99
C ALA A 94 5.46 1.53 8.47
N PHE A 95 5.84 1.64 7.19
CA PHE A 95 6.14 2.90 6.53
C PHE A 95 4.96 3.87 6.54
N VAL A 96 3.78 3.41 6.11
CA VAL A 96 2.57 4.26 6.12
C VAL A 96 2.18 4.64 7.54
N LYS A 97 2.27 3.71 8.50
CA LYS A 97 2.01 4.00 9.90
C LYS A 97 2.94 5.06 10.47
N GLY A 98 4.18 5.18 9.96
CA GLY A 98 5.14 6.21 10.37
C GLY A 98 4.98 7.55 9.66
N CYS A 99 4.07 7.69 8.69
CA CYS A 99 3.93 8.94 7.92
C CYS A 99 3.15 10.01 8.70
N ASP A 100 3.85 11.05 9.18
CA ASP A 100 3.27 12.18 9.92
C ASP A 100 2.12 12.87 9.18
N LYS A 101 2.26 13.12 7.87
CA LYS A 101 1.18 13.71 7.05
C LYS A 101 -0.09 12.88 7.09
N CYS A 102 0.03 11.56 6.91
CA CYS A 102 -1.11 10.65 6.96
C CYS A 102 -1.69 10.51 8.37
N GLN A 103 -0.85 10.58 9.41
CA GLN A 103 -1.31 10.55 10.79
C GLN A 103 -2.12 11.79 11.16
N ARG A 104 -1.64 13.00 10.80
CA ARG A 104 -2.35 14.26 11.06
C ARG A 104 -3.64 14.39 10.28
N LEU A 105 -3.64 13.94 9.03
CA LEU A 105 -4.83 13.92 8.17
C LEU A 105 -5.76 12.74 8.45
N GLY A 106 -5.52 12.01 9.55
CA GLY A 106 -6.15 10.74 9.92
C GLY A 106 -7.57 10.56 9.39
N THR A 107 -7.75 9.47 8.66
CA THR A 107 -8.95 9.12 7.90
C THR A 107 -10.21 9.23 8.75
N ILE A 108 -11.28 9.82 8.18
CA ILE A 108 -12.66 9.62 8.63
C ILE A 108 -12.92 8.11 8.67
N SER A 109 -12.72 7.51 9.83
CA SER A 109 -13.02 6.10 10.10
C SER A 109 -14.48 5.80 9.76
N LYS A 110 -14.80 4.53 9.48
CA LYS A 110 -16.21 4.09 9.41
C LYS A 110 -17.01 4.51 10.66
N ARG A 111 -16.36 4.71 11.81
CA ARG A 111 -16.99 5.24 13.03
C ARG A 111 -17.49 6.68 12.91
N HIS A 112 -16.88 7.47 12.03
CA HIS A 112 -17.29 8.84 11.73
C HIS A 112 -18.29 8.90 10.56
N LYS A 113 -18.57 7.76 9.89
CA LYS A 113 -19.64 7.72 8.89
C LYS A 113 -20.97 7.80 9.62
N MET A 114 -21.69 8.90 9.42
CA MET A 114 -23.09 8.97 9.81
C MET A 114 -23.89 7.95 9.00
N SER A 115 -24.76 7.22 9.68
CA SER A 115 -25.72 6.32 9.02
C SER A 115 -26.63 7.16 8.14
N LEU A 116 -26.68 6.86 6.85
CA LEU A 116 -27.67 7.46 5.96
C LEU A 116 -29.00 6.75 6.19
N SER A 117 -29.97 7.44 6.79
CA SER A 117 -31.36 7.03 6.76
C SER A 117 -32.02 7.64 5.54
N ASN A 118 -32.55 6.81 4.65
CA ASN A 118 -33.35 7.30 3.53
C ASN A 118 -34.58 8.04 4.06
N ILE A 119 -34.91 9.18 3.45
CA ILE A 119 -36.19 9.82 3.68
C ILE A 119 -37.24 8.94 3.01
N LEU A 120 -38.24 8.49 3.77
CA LEU A 120 -39.36 7.76 3.20
C LEU A 120 -40.24 8.75 2.43
N GLU A 121 -40.31 8.59 1.10
CA GLU A 121 -41.24 9.34 0.27
C GLU A 121 -42.64 8.72 0.42
N VAL A 122 -43.46 9.32 1.28
CA VAL A 122 -44.86 8.90 1.47
C VAL A 122 -45.77 9.75 0.58
N GLU A 123 -45.63 11.08 0.64
CA GLU A 123 -46.42 12.05 -0.12
C GLU A 123 -45.60 13.30 -0.46
N ILE A 124 -45.99 14.00 -1.54
CA ILE A 124 -45.38 15.27 -1.94
C ILE A 124 -45.56 16.28 -0.80
N PHE A 125 -44.47 16.94 -0.37
CA PHE A 125 -44.36 17.88 0.77
C PHE A 125 -44.27 17.28 2.19
N TYR A 126 -44.15 15.95 2.34
CA TYR A 126 -44.06 15.35 3.68
C TYR A 126 -42.81 15.77 4.48
N VAL A 127 -41.66 15.93 3.81
CA VAL A 127 -40.42 16.48 4.38
C VAL A 127 -39.80 17.41 3.36
N TRP A 128 -39.38 18.60 3.79
CA TRP A 128 -38.64 19.57 2.98
C TRP A 128 -37.37 20.02 3.71
N GLY A 129 -36.29 20.22 2.96
CA GLY A 129 -35.03 20.78 3.46
C GLY A 129 -34.77 22.12 2.78
N ILE A 130 -34.41 23.14 3.55
CA ILE A 130 -33.88 24.39 3.02
C ILE A 130 -32.39 24.42 3.28
N ASP A 131 -31.61 24.72 2.25
CA ASP A 131 -30.21 25.06 2.36
C ASP A 131 -30.02 26.49 1.85
N LEU A 132 -29.18 27.26 2.54
CA LEU A 132 -28.90 28.65 2.19
C LEU A 132 -27.53 28.70 1.52
N MET A 133 -27.54 29.07 0.24
CA MET A 133 -26.30 29.34 -0.49
C MET A 133 -25.73 30.69 -0.03
N VAL A 134 -24.45 30.73 0.34
CA VAL A 134 -23.71 31.93 0.77
C VAL A 134 -22.26 31.80 0.25
N PRO A 135 -21.54 32.87 -0.15
CA PRO A 135 -21.90 34.28 -0.24
C PRO A 135 -22.26 34.72 -1.67
N PHE A 136 -23.36 35.44 -1.82
CA PHE A 136 -23.73 36.09 -3.08
C PHE A 136 -23.14 37.51 -3.17
N PRO A 137 -22.89 38.04 -4.39
CA PRO A 137 -22.59 39.45 -4.58
C PRO A 137 -23.67 40.33 -3.96
N PRO A 138 -23.33 41.53 -3.44
CA PRO A 138 -24.33 42.45 -2.91
C PRO A 138 -25.35 42.79 -3.99
N SER A 139 -26.60 42.44 -3.75
CA SER A 139 -27.77 42.89 -4.50
C SER A 139 -28.48 43.97 -3.68
N ASN A 140 -29.30 44.80 -4.34
CA ASN A 140 -30.10 45.85 -3.68
C ASN A 140 -31.22 45.24 -2.82
N GLY A 141 -30.84 44.57 -1.73
CA GLY A 141 -31.76 43.95 -0.78
C GLY A 141 -32.69 44.99 -0.18
N ASN A 142 -33.97 44.86 -0.53
CA ASN A 142 -35.14 45.62 -0.07
C ASN A 142 -34.94 47.15 0.05
N GLN A 143 -35.31 47.87 -1.02
CA GLN A 143 -35.91 49.20 -0.90
C GLN A 143 -37.31 49.10 -0.29
#